data_AF-A0A0N4X7U0-F1
#
_entry.id   AF-A0A0N4X7U0-F1
#
_cell.length_a   1.000
_cell.length_b   1.000
_cell.length_c   1.000
_cell.angle_alpha   90.00
_cell.angle_beta   90.00
_cell.angle_gamma   90.00
#
_symmetry.space_group_name_H-M   'P 1'
#
loop_
_entity.id
_entity.type
_entity.pdbx_description
1 polymer ?
#
loop_
_entity_poly.entity_id
_entity_poly.type
_entity_poly.pdbx_seq_one_letter_code
_entity_poly.pdbx_strand_id
1 'polypeptide(L)'
;MAPYSVMVTGANRGLGLGLVKEFMKNKEIHKIIATARNPDDAKVKSIVGDKGLTTLLNNAGIWVKYVTKQEPNRADFMKNIDVNAVGVAILTQNLLPLLRQSAARVKGDFSLDRAAILNISATYGSISKNTTGSGPLKGLAYMTSK
;
A
#
# COMPACT_ATOMS: atom_id res chain seq x y z
N MET A 1 -4.03 -15.09 -14.88
CA MET A 1 -2.59 -15.03 -15.19
C MET A 1 -1.90 -14.26 -14.07
N ALA A 2 -0.57 -14.22 -14.01
CA ALA A 2 0.15 -13.33 -13.10
C ALA A 2 0.23 -11.88 -13.65
N PRO A 3 0.32 -10.86 -12.80
CA PRO A 3 0.59 -9.50 -13.24
C PRO A 3 1.95 -9.37 -13.94
N TYR A 4 2.00 -8.58 -15.01
CA TYR A 4 3.27 -8.28 -15.70
C TYR A 4 4.24 -7.53 -14.78
N SER A 5 3.75 -6.52 -14.08
CA SER A 5 4.51 -5.69 -13.16
C SER A 5 3.83 -5.56 -11.79
N VAL A 6 4.60 -5.70 -10.72
CA VAL A 6 4.13 -5.51 -9.35
C VAL A 6 5.03 -4.49 -8.65
N MET A 7 4.42 -3.55 -7.96
CA MET A 7 5.09 -2.58 -7.12
C MET A 7 4.67 -2.77 -5.66
N VAL A 8 5.65 -2.91 -4.77
CA VAL A 8 5.44 -3.11 -3.33
C VAL A 8 6.11 -1.97 -2.56
N THR A 9 5.31 -1.22 -1.81
CA THR A 9 5.83 -0.16 -0.95
C THR A 9 6.24 -0.70 0.43
N GLY A 10 7.25 -0.11 1.07
CA GLY A 10 7.73 -0.56 2.39
C GLY A 10 8.35 -1.97 2.36
N ALA A 11 9.02 -2.31 1.27
CA ALA A 11 9.55 -3.65 0.99
C ALA A 11 10.94 -3.93 1.61
N ASN A 12 11.48 -3.01 2.41
CA ASN A 12 12.78 -3.19 3.06
C ASN A 12 12.73 -4.10 4.31
N ARG A 13 11.54 -4.45 4.80
CA ARG A 13 11.35 -5.28 6.00
C ARG A 13 9.95 -5.92 6.02
N GLY A 14 9.73 -6.82 6.98
CA GLY A 14 8.41 -7.35 7.32
C GLY A 14 7.66 -7.98 6.15
N LEU A 15 6.34 -7.74 6.10
CA LEU A 15 5.45 -8.29 5.09
C LEU A 15 5.85 -7.89 3.67
N GLY A 16 6.21 -6.62 3.44
CA GLY A 16 6.63 -6.16 2.11
C GLY A 16 7.85 -6.92 1.57
N LEU A 17 8.87 -7.16 2.41
CA LEU A 17 10.03 -7.97 2.02
C LEU A 17 9.64 -9.43 1.73
N GLY A 18 8.77 -10.01 2.56
CA GLY A 18 8.25 -11.36 2.37
C GLY A 18 7.51 -11.50 1.04
N LEU A 19 6.60 -10.58 0.73
CA LEU A 19 5.83 -10.55 -0.52
C LEU A 19 6.75 -10.44 -1.74
N VAL A 20 7.77 -9.57 -1.70
CA VAL A 20 8.75 -9.47 -2.78
C VAL A 20 9.47 -10.80 -3.01
N LYS A 21 9.90 -11.48 -1.93
CA LYS A 21 10.54 -12.80 -2.05
C LYS A 21 9.62 -13.84 -2.68
N GLU A 22 8.33 -13.84 -2.34
CA GLU A 22 7.36 -14.74 -2.97
C GLU A 22 7.12 -14.39 -4.44
N PHE A 23 6.97 -13.10 -4.79
CA PHE A 23 6.81 -12.68 -6.18
C PHE A 23 8.01 -13.06 -7.06
N MET A 24 9.24 -13.03 -6.52
CA MET A 24 10.43 -13.44 -7.26
C MET A 24 10.46 -14.93 -7.63
N LYS A 25 9.68 -15.78 -6.95
CA LYS A 25 9.55 -17.20 -7.30
C LYS A 25 8.66 -17.39 -8.54
N ASN A 26 7.76 -16.47 -8.82
CA ASN A 26 6.88 -16.53 -9.98
C ASN A 26 7.57 -15.91 -11.23
N LYS A 27 7.94 -16.75 -12.20
CA LYS A 27 8.61 -16.33 -13.44
C LYS A 27 7.70 -15.59 -14.43
N GLU A 28 6.38 -15.64 -14.23
CA GLU A 28 5.42 -14.87 -15.04
C GLU A 28 5.39 -13.37 -14.65
N ILE A 29 5.91 -13.01 -13.46
CA ILE A 29 6.05 -11.61 -13.06
C ILE A 29 7.37 -11.08 -13.60
N HIS A 30 7.29 -10.15 -14.56
CA HIS A 30 8.46 -9.69 -15.31
C HIS A 30 9.17 -8.50 -14.65
N LYS A 31 8.42 -7.68 -13.91
CA LYS A 31 8.94 -6.48 -13.23
C LYS A 31 8.45 -6.47 -11.78
N ILE A 32 9.40 -6.46 -10.84
CA ILE A 32 9.12 -6.31 -9.41
C ILE A 32 9.81 -5.04 -8.94
N ILE A 33 9.02 -4.08 -8.46
CA ILE A 33 9.49 -2.78 -7.97
C ILE A 33 9.32 -2.77 -6.46
N ALA A 34 10.42 -2.89 -5.72
CA ALA A 34 10.44 -2.89 -4.27
C ALA A 34 10.94 -1.53 -3.77
N THR A 35 10.13 -0.83 -2.96
CA THR A 35 10.49 0.51 -2.46
C THR A 35 10.66 0.52 -0.95
N ALA A 36 11.67 1.25 -0.46
CA ALA A 36 11.86 1.49 0.97
C ALA A 36 11.24 2.82 1.45
N ARG A 37 11.04 3.77 0.53
CA ARG A 37 10.53 5.14 0.76
C ARG A 37 9.75 5.62 -0.46
N ASN A 38 9.25 6.86 -0.42
CA ASN A 38 8.48 7.50 -1.48
C ASN A 38 9.12 7.30 -2.87
N PRO A 39 8.49 6.49 -3.74
CA PRO A 39 8.97 6.26 -5.08
C PRO A 39 8.63 7.43 -5.98
N ASP A 40 9.48 7.65 -6.97
CA ASP A 40 9.34 8.70 -7.98
C ASP A 40 8.63 8.10 -9.20
N ASP A 41 7.50 8.67 -9.61
CA ASP A 41 6.66 8.17 -10.68
C ASP A 41 7.40 8.10 -12.03
N ALA A 42 8.35 9.01 -12.27
CA ALA A 42 9.17 9.00 -13.48
C ALA A 42 10.07 7.75 -13.52
N LYS A 43 10.58 7.33 -12.36
CA LYS A 43 11.36 6.08 -12.23
C LYS A 43 10.49 4.85 -12.38
N VAL A 44 9.27 4.87 -11.85
CA VAL A 44 8.33 3.74 -12.06
C VAL A 44 8.01 3.61 -13.54
N LYS A 45 7.72 4.72 -14.23
CA LYS A 45 7.43 4.75 -15.66
C LYS A 45 8.59 4.21 -16.50
N SER A 46 9.84 4.56 -16.20
CA SER A 46 10.99 4.05 -16.96
C SER A 46 11.18 2.54 -16.80
N ILE A 47 10.80 1.97 -15.65
CA ILE A 47 10.90 0.52 -15.41
C ILE A 47 9.80 -0.27 -16.14
N VAL A 48 8.56 0.25 -16.14
CA VAL A 48 7.40 -0.47 -16.71
C VAL A 48 7.15 -0.16 -18.19
N GLY A 49 7.64 0.98 -18.67
CA GLY A 49 7.47 1.42 -20.06
C GLY A 49 6.01 1.48 -20.49
N ASP A 50 5.75 1.16 -21.76
CA ASP A 50 4.40 1.28 -22.35
C ASP A 50 3.41 0.20 -21.89
N LYS A 51 3.87 -0.75 -21.07
CA LYS A 51 3.01 -1.77 -20.46
C LYS A 51 2.28 -1.26 -19.22
N GLY A 52 2.75 -0.17 -18.62
CA GLY A 52 2.18 0.39 -17.40
C GLY A 52 2.43 -0.49 -16.16
N LEU A 53 1.98 0.02 -15.02
CA LEU A 53 2.02 -0.70 -13.75
C LEU A 53 0.78 -1.61 -13.66
N THR A 54 0.94 -2.92 -13.44
CA THR A 54 -0.20 -3.83 -13.34
C THR A 54 -0.76 -3.85 -11.92
N THR A 55 0.07 -4.12 -10.92
CA THR A 55 -0.39 -4.21 -9.53
C THR A 55 0.39 -3.27 -8.63
N LEU A 56 -0.32 -2.37 -7.94
CA LEU A 56 0.21 -1.58 -6.84
C LEU A 56 -0.18 -2.23 -5.52
N LEU A 57 0.80 -2.57 -4.69
CA LEU A 57 0.61 -3.10 -3.35
C LEU A 57 1.11 -2.06 -2.32
N ASN A 58 0.16 -1.33 -1.76
CA ASN A 58 0.38 -0.34 -0.71
C ASN A 58 0.56 -1.06 0.63
N ASN A 59 1.81 -1.36 0.97
CA ASN A 59 2.21 -2.00 2.23
C ASN A 59 2.95 -1.05 3.18
N ALA A 60 3.51 0.05 2.69
CA ALA A 60 4.15 1.05 3.54
C ALA A 60 3.16 1.56 4.59
N GLY A 61 3.55 1.47 5.86
CA GLY A 61 2.76 1.92 6.99
C GLY A 61 3.60 1.98 8.26
N ILE A 62 3.10 2.71 9.25
CA ILE A 62 3.72 2.87 10.56
C ILE A 62 2.73 2.63 11.68
N TRP A 63 3.27 2.18 12.81
CA TRP A 63 2.57 2.21 14.09
C TRP A 63 3.03 3.43 14.86
N VAL A 64 2.10 4.30 15.23
CA VAL A 64 2.37 5.43 16.12
C VAL A 64 1.79 5.07 17.48
N LYS A 65 2.66 4.98 18.49
CA LYS A 65 2.23 4.68 19.85
C LYS A 65 1.41 5.85 20.38
N TYR A 66 0.17 5.57 20.78
CA TYR A 66 -0.74 6.57 21.33
C TYR A 66 -1.67 5.90 22.35
N VAL A 67 -2.00 6.57 23.45
CA VAL A 67 -3.00 6.12 24.41
C VAL A 67 -3.98 7.24 24.74
N THR A 68 -5.27 6.94 24.89
CA THR A 68 -6.29 7.97 25.13
C THR A 68 -6.07 8.75 26.42
N LYS A 69 -5.36 8.16 27.40
CA LYS A 69 -5.06 8.78 28.70
C LYS A 69 -3.79 9.65 28.72
N GLN A 70 -3.04 9.76 27.62
CA GLN A 70 -1.87 10.64 27.56
C GLN A 70 -2.28 12.09 27.28
N GLU A 71 -1.35 13.03 27.48
CA GLU A 71 -1.52 14.41 27.03
C GLU A 71 -1.76 14.49 25.51
N PRO A 72 -2.78 15.22 25.04
CA PRO A 72 -3.11 15.30 23.62
C PRO A 72 -1.92 15.74 22.76
N ASN A 73 -1.55 14.91 21.77
CA ASN A 73 -0.47 15.23 20.84
C ASN A 73 -0.94 15.18 19.38
N ARG A 74 -1.23 16.35 18.82
CA ARG A 74 -1.68 16.50 17.43
C ARG A 74 -0.67 15.95 16.42
N ALA A 75 0.63 16.07 16.70
CA ALA A 75 1.67 15.62 15.77
C ALA A 75 1.64 14.10 15.57
N ASP A 76 1.37 13.32 16.63
CA ASP A 76 1.30 11.87 16.54
C ASP A 76 0.08 11.39 15.72
N PHE A 77 -1.08 12.03 15.90
CA PHE A 77 -2.26 11.77 15.06
C PHE A 77 -1.97 12.07 13.59
N MET A 78 -1.45 13.27 13.31
CA MET A 78 -1.15 13.68 11.94
C MET A 78 -0.12 12.76 11.31
N LYS A 79 0.92 12.35 12.03
CA LYS A 79 1.93 11.41 11.53
C LYS A 79 1.33 10.06 11.12
N ASN A 80 0.40 9.51 11.91
CA ASN A 80 -0.25 8.25 11.57
C ASN A 80 -1.14 8.38 10.32
N ILE A 81 -1.99 9.41 10.29
CA ILE A 81 -2.93 9.66 9.18
C ILE A 81 -2.17 9.99 7.89
N ASP A 82 -1.11 10.79 8.00
CA ASP A 82 -0.27 11.20 6.88
C ASP A 82 0.36 9.99 6.19
N VAL A 83 1.00 9.09 6.97
CA VAL A 83 1.67 7.93 6.38
C VAL A 83 0.70 6.83 5.95
N ASN A 84 -0.27 6.47 6.80
CA ASN A 84 -1.10 5.28 6.59
C ASN A 84 -2.33 5.53 5.69
N ALA A 85 -2.75 6.79 5.50
CA ALA A 85 -3.94 7.12 4.71
C ALA A 85 -3.65 8.14 3.61
N VAL A 86 -3.19 9.35 3.96
CA VAL A 86 -3.01 10.44 2.98
C VAL A 86 -1.92 10.10 1.97
N GLY A 87 -0.75 9.65 2.43
CA GLY A 87 0.36 9.26 1.57
C GLY A 87 0.01 8.09 0.64
N VAL A 88 -0.77 7.12 1.14
CA VAL A 88 -1.29 6.00 0.33
C VAL A 88 -2.21 6.50 -0.78
N ALA A 89 -3.13 7.42 -0.46
CA ALA A 89 -4.06 7.99 -1.43
C ALA A 89 -3.31 8.81 -2.51
N ILE A 90 -2.41 9.69 -2.10
CA ILE A 90 -1.61 10.53 -3.02
C ILE A 90 -0.74 9.66 -3.92
N LEU A 91 -0.02 8.67 -3.36
CA LEU A 91 0.80 7.76 -4.17
C LEU A 91 -0.05 7.00 -5.19
N THR A 92 -1.22 6.52 -4.76
CA THR A 92 -2.14 5.82 -5.66
C THR A 92 -2.57 6.74 -6.80
N GLN A 93 -2.98 7.99 -6.50
CA GLN A 93 -3.36 8.98 -7.49
C GLN A 93 -2.25 9.27 -8.51
N ASN A 94 -1.04 9.43 -8.04
CA ASN A 94 0.15 9.65 -8.85
C ASN A 94 0.44 8.48 -9.82
N LEU A 95 0.17 7.25 -9.39
CA LEU A 95 0.39 6.03 -10.18
C LEU A 95 -0.84 5.61 -11.03
N LEU A 96 -2.00 6.26 -10.87
CA LEU A 96 -3.20 5.97 -11.67
C LEU A 96 -2.97 5.99 -13.18
N PRO A 97 -2.19 6.93 -13.77
CA PRO A 97 -1.91 6.90 -15.21
C PRO A 97 -1.27 5.58 -15.66
N LEU A 98 -0.31 5.05 -14.89
CA LEU A 98 0.38 3.79 -15.21
C LEU A 98 -0.53 2.57 -15.00
N LEU A 99 -1.37 2.59 -13.96
CA LEU A 99 -2.36 1.54 -13.71
C LEU A 99 -3.43 1.48 -14.82
N ARG A 100 -3.94 2.64 -15.23
CA ARG A 100 -4.89 2.77 -16.35
C ARG A 100 -4.27 2.33 -17.66
N GLN A 101 -2.99 2.65 -17.88
CA GLN A 101 -2.25 2.18 -19.05
C GLN A 101 -2.17 0.65 -19.10
N SER A 102 -1.93 -0.03 -17.97
CA SER A 102 -1.97 -1.50 -17.91
C SER A 102 -3.39 -2.03 -18.16
N ALA A 103 -4.39 -1.44 -17.50
CA ALA A 103 -5.80 -1.83 -17.61
C ALA A 103 -6.37 -1.75 -19.04
N ALA A 104 -5.90 -0.79 -19.84
CA ALA A 104 -6.34 -0.58 -21.22
C ALA A 104 -5.82 -1.65 -22.20
N ARG A 105 -4.77 -2.39 -21.83
CA ARG A 105 -4.15 -3.41 -22.68
C ARG A 105 -4.89 -4.75 -22.69
N VAL A 106 -5.63 -5.03 -21.63
CA VAL A 106 -6.36 -6.28 -21.43
C VAL A 106 -7.85 -5.97 -21.35
N LYS A 107 -8.64 -6.53 -22.27
CA LYS A 107 -10.10 -6.48 -22.21
C LYS A 107 -10.59 -7.58 -21.27
N GLY A 108 -11.64 -7.31 -20.51
CA GLY A 108 -12.25 -8.26 -19.58
C GLY A 108 -12.58 -7.63 -18.24
N ASP A 109 -12.95 -8.49 -17.29
CA ASP A 109 -13.37 -8.11 -15.94
C ASP A 109 -12.20 -7.63 -15.07
N PHE A 110 -12.46 -7.40 -13.78
CA PHE A 110 -11.44 -7.06 -12.81
C PHE A 110 -10.57 -8.27 -12.47
N SER A 111 -9.26 -8.10 -12.61
CA SER A 111 -8.28 -9.13 -12.29
C SER A 111 -6.92 -8.54 -11.93
N LEU A 112 -6.12 -9.30 -11.18
CA LEU A 112 -4.78 -8.87 -10.74
C LEU A 112 -3.81 -8.73 -11.92
N ASP A 113 -4.01 -9.45 -13.00
CA ASP A 113 -3.19 -9.40 -14.22
C ASP A 113 -3.61 -8.30 -15.21
N ARG A 114 -4.75 -7.65 -14.98
CA ARG A 114 -5.21 -6.51 -15.78
C ARG A 114 -4.77 -5.18 -15.17
N ALA A 115 -5.25 -4.88 -13.96
CA ALA A 115 -4.81 -3.77 -13.14
C ALA A 115 -5.45 -3.86 -11.76
N ALA A 116 -4.66 -3.74 -10.69
CA ALA A 116 -5.16 -3.80 -9.33
C ALA A 116 -4.40 -2.89 -8.36
N ILE A 117 -5.12 -2.40 -7.35
CA ILE A 117 -4.56 -1.71 -6.19
C ILE A 117 -4.92 -2.54 -4.96
N LEU A 118 -3.91 -2.99 -4.22
CA LEU A 118 -4.04 -3.78 -3.01
C LEU A 118 -3.51 -2.96 -1.84
N ASN A 119 -4.38 -2.62 -0.89
CA ASN A 119 -4.00 -1.90 0.32
C ASN A 119 -3.86 -2.89 1.48
N ILE A 120 -2.65 -3.01 2.05
CA ILE A 120 -2.44 -3.80 3.26
C ILE A 120 -2.97 -3.00 4.46
N SER A 121 -4.15 -3.36 4.91
CA SER A 121 -4.80 -2.80 6.09
C SER A 121 -4.56 -3.68 7.33
N ALA A 122 -5.28 -3.41 8.41
CA ALA A 122 -5.27 -4.22 9.63
C ALA A 122 -6.68 -4.32 10.22
N THR A 123 -6.96 -5.37 10.99
CA THR A 123 -8.21 -5.53 11.76
C THR A 123 -8.50 -4.31 12.64
N TYR A 124 -7.45 -3.68 13.17
CA TYR A 124 -7.57 -2.46 13.97
C TYR A 124 -8.12 -1.27 13.17
N GLY A 125 -8.09 -1.27 11.84
CA GLY A 125 -8.76 -0.22 11.05
C GLY A 125 -10.29 -0.27 11.11
N SER A 126 -10.88 -1.35 11.63
CA SER A 126 -12.34 -1.54 11.65
C SER A 126 -13.00 -0.84 12.84
N ILE A 127 -13.96 0.02 12.53
CA ILE A 127 -14.82 0.72 13.49
C ILE A 127 -15.71 -0.29 14.21
N SER A 128 -16.27 -1.27 13.50
CA SER A 128 -17.14 -2.30 14.10
C SER A 128 -16.38 -3.21 15.07
N LYS A 129 -15.06 -3.36 14.91
CA LYS A 129 -14.20 -4.13 15.83
C LYS A 129 -13.46 -3.26 16.86
N ASN A 130 -13.73 -1.95 16.92
CA ASN A 130 -13.08 -1.05 17.86
C ASN A 130 -13.70 -1.14 19.27
N THR A 131 -13.50 -2.28 19.93
CA THR A 131 -14.05 -2.58 21.25
C THR A 131 -13.08 -2.26 22.40
N THR A 132 -11.82 -1.94 22.10
CA THR A 132 -10.75 -1.77 23.10
C THR A 132 -10.15 -0.36 23.13
N GLY A 133 -10.57 0.54 22.23
CA GLY A 133 -10.02 1.89 22.12
C GLY A 133 -8.50 1.86 21.89
N SER A 134 -7.74 2.64 22.67
CA SER A 134 -6.28 2.62 22.55
C SER A 134 -5.62 1.35 23.12
N GLY A 135 -6.36 0.53 23.87
CA GLY A 135 -6.06 -0.85 24.26
C GLY A 135 -4.66 -1.15 24.81
N PRO A 136 -4.32 -2.44 24.99
CA PRO A 136 -2.98 -2.88 25.42
C PRO A 136 -1.90 -2.63 24.37
N LEU A 137 -2.28 -2.50 23.09
CA LEU A 137 -1.34 -2.26 21.99
C LEU A 137 -0.89 -0.81 21.87
N LYS A 138 -1.49 0.12 22.63
CA LYS A 138 -1.13 1.54 22.64
C LYS A 138 -1.16 2.14 21.22
N GLY A 139 -2.31 2.01 20.58
CA GLY A 139 -2.59 2.59 19.26
C GLY A 139 -3.61 3.73 19.33
N LEU A 140 -3.75 4.48 18.23
CA LEU A 140 -4.83 5.45 18.10
C LEU A 140 -6.18 4.73 18.24
N ALA A 141 -7.07 5.26 19.08
CA ALA A 141 -8.43 4.74 19.24
C ALA A 141 -9.35 5.10 18.07
N TYR A 142 -8.88 5.94 17.14
CA TYR A 142 -9.63 6.41 15.98
C TYR A 142 -9.38 5.50 14.77
N MET A 143 -10.43 4.80 14.33
CA MET A 143 -10.38 3.83 13.23
C MET A 143 -11.25 4.33 12.06
N THR A 144 -10.89 3.98 10.83
CA THR A 144 -11.40 4.68 9.63
C THR A 144 -12.21 3.82 8.66
N SER A 145 -12.27 2.49 8.84
CA SER A 145 -13.03 1.58 7.96
C SER A 145 -14.19 0.92 8.70
N LYS A 146 -15.35 0.74 8.07
CA LYS A 146 -16.48 0.02 8.69
C LYS A 146 -16.19 -1.47 8.84
#